data_AF-A0A6J4R284-F1
#
_entry.id   AF-A0A6J4R284-F1
#
_cell.length_a   1.000
_cell.length_b   1.000
_cell.length_c   1.000
_cell.angle_alpha   90.00
_cell.angle_beta   90.00
_cell.angle_gamma   90.00
#
_symmetry.space_group_name_H-M   'P 1'
#
loop_
_entity.id
_entity.type
_entity.pdbx_description
1 polymer ?
#
loop_
_entity_poly.entity_id
_entity_poly.type
_entity_poly.pdbx_seq_one_letter_code
_entity_poly.pdbx_strand_id
1 'polypeptide(L)' 'MYHPTISSPVARCVWGSPDCVLLFFAAGSAEFAAIKAVDWLFFTGRLPDDPVGRFFGTVGFARRVFFGSPAEATAAVEA' A
#
# COMPACT_ATOMS: atom_id res chain seq x y z
N MET A 1 -12.67 14.73 -6.93
CA MET A 1 -12.22 16.12 -6.67
C MET A 1 -10.81 16.11 -6.06
N TYR A 2 -9.77 16.57 -6.76
CA TYR A 2 -8.39 16.63 -6.24
C TYR A 2 -8.32 17.55 -5.02
N HIS A 3 -7.98 16.98 -3.85
CA HIS A 3 -7.64 17.78 -2.69
C HIS A 3 -6.10 17.92 -2.63
N PRO A 4 -5.52 19.12 -2.74
CA PRO A 4 -4.07 19.33 -2.72
C PRO A 4 -3.37 18.87 -1.44
N THR A 5 -4.13 18.44 -0.43
CA THR A 5 -3.62 17.92 0.85
C THR A 5 -3.30 16.42 0.83
N ILE A 6 -3.75 15.67 -0.18
CA ILE A 6 -3.49 14.22 -0.26
C ILE A 6 -1.99 13.97 -0.44
N SER A 7 -1.29 14.87 -1.14
CA SER A 7 0.15 14.75 -1.41
C SER A 7 0.98 15.67 -0.51
N SER A 8 1.29 15.23 0.70
CA SER A 8 2.26 15.92 1.57
C SER A 8 3.72 15.55 1.21
N PRO A 9 4.71 16.40 1.58
CA PRO A 9 6.13 16.05 1.42
C PRO A 9 6.51 14.73 2.10
N VAL A 10 5.88 14.42 3.24
CA VAL A 10 6.08 13.16 3.98
C VAL A 10 5.56 11.97 3.17
N ALA A 11 4.34 12.07 2.62
CA ALA A 11 3.77 11.00 1.80
C ALA A 11 4.66 10.72 0.58
N ARG A 12 5.15 11.77 -0.10
CA ARG A 12 6.10 11.61 -1.21
C ARG A 12 7.44 11.00 -0.78
N CYS A 13 7.94 11.34 0.40
CA CYS A 13 9.16 10.72 0.94
C CYS A 13 8.97 9.20 1.12
N VAL A 14 7.87 8.79 1.78
CA VAL A 14 7.58 7.38 2.04
C VAL A 14 7.34 6.61 0.74
N TRP A 15 6.45 7.09 -0.12
CA TRP A 15 6.07 6.37 -1.35
C TRP A 15 7.06 6.54 -2.51
N GLY A 16 8.03 7.44 -2.38
CA GLY A 16 9.14 7.63 -3.33
C GLY A 16 10.39 6.81 -3.00
N SER A 17 10.50 6.29 -1.78
CA SER A 17 11.65 5.50 -1.33
C SER A 17 11.35 3.99 -1.36
N PRO A 18 12.05 3.20 -2.20
CA PRO A 18 11.86 1.75 -2.22
C PRO A 18 12.19 1.11 -0.87
N ASP A 19 13.19 1.63 -0.15
CA ASP A 19 13.58 1.14 1.17
C ASP A 19 12.47 1.35 2.20
N CYS A 20 11.84 2.55 2.20
CA CYS A 20 10.70 2.82 3.09
C CYS A 20 9.52 1.91 2.76
N VAL A 21 9.21 1.74 1.47
CA VAL A 21 8.11 0.89 1.02
C VAL A 21 8.36 -0.58 1.43
N LEU A 22 9.57 -1.09 1.26
CA LEU A 22 9.93 -2.45 1.69
C LEU A 22 9.89 -2.60 3.20
N LEU A 23 10.34 -1.59 3.95
CA LEU A 23 10.27 -1.59 5.42
C LEU A 23 8.82 -1.72 5.91
N PHE A 24 7.91 -0.89 5.39
CA PHE A 24 6.49 -0.96 5.77
C PHE A 24 5.83 -2.27 5.38
N PHE A 25 6.14 -2.80 4.20
CA PHE A 25 5.61 -4.09 3.76
C PHE A 25 6.08 -5.24 4.64
N ALA A 26 7.39 -5.31 4.93
CA ALA A 26 7.95 -6.34 5.79
C ALA A 26 7.41 -6.23 7.23
N ALA A 27 7.35 -5.02 7.79
CA ALA A 27 6.82 -4.78 9.13
C ALA A 27 5.33 -5.18 9.23
N GLY A 28 4.49 -4.74 8.28
CA GLY A 28 3.08 -5.09 8.25
C GLY A 28 2.84 -6.59 8.02
N SER A 29 3.67 -7.24 7.22
CA SER A 29 3.62 -8.70 7.03
C SER A 29 4.00 -9.45 8.31
N ALA A 30 5.02 -8.98 9.03
CA ALA A 30 5.43 -9.56 10.29
C ALA A 30 4.37 -9.36 11.39
N GLU A 31 3.79 -8.16 11.47
CA GLU A 31 2.69 -7.86 12.38
C GLU A 31 1.47 -8.73 12.09
N PHE A 32 1.07 -8.84 10.82
CA PHE A 32 0.00 -9.74 10.39
C PHE A 32 0.25 -11.18 10.86
N ALA A 33 1.46 -11.72 10.64
CA ALA A 33 1.81 -13.06 11.07
C ALA A 33 1.83 -13.26 12.60
N ALA A 34 1.95 -12.18 13.38
CA ALA A 34 1.97 -12.22 14.84
C ALA A 34 0.58 -12.05 15.49
N ILE A 35 -0.46 -11.68 14.73
CA ILE A 35 -1.82 -11.47 15.25
C ILE A 35 -2.54 -12.82 15.43
N LYS A 36 -2.79 -13.22 16.68
CA LYS A 36 -3.50 -14.49 16.97
C LYS A 36 -4.88 -14.62 16.31
N ALA A 37 -5.57 -13.50 16.08
CA ALA A 37 -6.88 -13.50 15.42
C ALA A 37 -6.83 -13.98 13.97
N VAL A 38 -5.64 -14.04 13.34
CA VAL A 38 -5.47 -14.54 11.97
C VAL A 38 -4.88 -15.95 11.87
N ASP A 39 -4.56 -16.61 12.99
CA ASP A 39 -3.97 -17.97 13.02
C ASP A 39 -4.79 -18.99 12.21
N TRP A 40 -6.13 -18.83 12.19
CA TRP A 40 -7.03 -19.71 11.44
C TRP A 40 -6.75 -19.70 9.93
N LEU A 41 -6.24 -18.60 9.37
CA LEU A 41 -5.89 -18.52 7.94
C LEU A 41 -4.73 -19.46 7.62
N PHE A 42 -3.74 -19.56 8.51
CA PHE A 42 -2.59 -20.45 8.36
C PHE A 42 -2.99 -21.92 8.54
N PHE A 43 -3.83 -22.22 9.54
CA PHE A 43 -4.31 -23.59 9.77
C PHE A 43 -5.20 -24.11 8.64
N THR A 44 -6.08 -23.26 8.11
CA THR A 44 -7.03 -23.64 7.04
C THR A 44 -6.45 -23.48 5.63
N GLY A 45 -5.25 -22.93 5.48
CA GLY A 45 -4.66 -22.60 4.18
C GLY A 45 -5.43 -21.51 3.41
N ARG A 46 -6.18 -20.65 4.11
CA ARG A 46 -7.01 -19.58 3.53
C ARG A 46 -6.32 -18.22 3.54
N LEU A 47 -4.99 -18.19 3.47
CA LEU A 47 -4.24 -16.94 3.35
C LEU A 47 -4.71 -16.16 2.12
N PRO A 48 -4.73 -14.81 2.17
CA PRO A 48 -5.06 -14.01 1.01
C PRO A 48 -4.17 -14.36 -0.18
N ASP A 49 -4.79 -14.62 -1.33
CA ASP A 49 -4.05 -14.90 -2.56
C ASP A 49 -3.28 -13.67 -3.03
N ASP A 50 -2.10 -13.95 -3.61
CA ASP A 50 -1.20 -13.00 -4.27
C ASP A 50 -0.81 -11.77 -3.41
N PRO A 51 -0.17 -11.95 -2.24
CA PRO A 51 0.21 -10.84 -1.38
C PRO A 51 1.25 -9.91 -2.03
N VAL A 52 2.12 -10.44 -2.89
CA VAL A 52 3.16 -9.67 -3.59
C VAL A 52 2.55 -8.83 -4.72
N GLY A 53 1.67 -9.39 -5.54
CA GLY A 53 0.98 -8.63 -6.58
C GLY A 53 0.08 -7.54 -5.98
N ARG A 54 -0.64 -7.84 -4.89
CA ARG A 54 -1.41 -6.84 -4.13
C ARG A 54 -0.53 -5.70 -3.60
N PHE A 55 0.64 -6.02 -3.06
CA PHE A 55 1.59 -5.03 -2.61
C PHE A 55 2.03 -4.09 -3.75
N PHE A 56 2.43 -4.63 -4.90
CA PHE A 56 2.77 -3.80 -6.06
C PHE A 56 1.59 -3.00 -6.60
N GLY A 57 0.36 -3.51 -6.47
CA GLY A 57 -0.88 -2.78 -6.73
C GLY A 57 -1.01 -1.53 -5.86
N THR A 58 -0.78 -1.66 -4.55
CA THR A 58 -0.75 -0.53 -3.61
C THR A 58 0.34 0.47 -3.95
N VAL A 59 1.56 0.02 -4.27
CA VAL A 59 2.66 0.91 -4.67
C VAL A 59 2.32 1.66 -5.95
N GLY A 60 1.74 0.99 -6.94
CA GLY A 60 1.31 1.59 -8.20
C GLY A 60 0.19 2.62 -8.00
N PHE A 61 -0.80 2.31 -7.17
CA PHE A 61 -1.84 3.25 -6.75
C PHE A 61 -1.23 4.48 -6.06
N ALA A 62 -0.38 4.28 -5.05
CA ALA A 62 0.27 5.36 -4.32
C ALA A 62 1.11 6.26 -5.24
N ARG A 63 1.83 5.68 -6.22
CA ARG A 63 2.56 6.47 -7.23
C ARG A 63 1.63 7.38 -8.04
N ARG A 64 0.50 6.86 -8.54
CA ARG A 64 -0.48 7.67 -9.28
C ARG A 64 -1.07 8.79 -8.43
N VAL A 65 -1.37 8.51 -7.16
CA VAL A 65 -1.98 9.47 -6.24
C VAL A 65 -1.01 10.58 -5.82
N PHE A 66 0.23 10.23 -5.44
CA PHE A 66 1.16 11.19 -4.83
C PHE A 66 2.11 11.87 -5.83
N PHE A 67 2.36 11.25 -6.99
CA PHE A 67 3.30 11.74 -8.00
C PHE A 67 2.68 12.00 -9.38
N GLY A 68 1.44 11.57 -9.62
CA GLY A 68 0.72 11.85 -10.85
C GLY A 68 0.26 13.32 -10.94
N SER A 69 -0.19 13.70 -12.14
CA SER A 69 -0.93 14.93 -12.36
C SER A 69 -2.24 14.95 -11.53
N PRO A 70 -2.82 16.13 -11.24
CA PRO A 70 -4.10 16.21 -10.52
C PRO A 70 -5.23 15.37 -11.15
N ALA A 71 -5.25 15.24 -12.48
CA ALA A 71 -6.21 14.43 -13.20
C ALA A 71 -5.98 12.93 -12.96
N GLU A 72 -4.73 12.45 -13.07
CA GLU A 72 -4.37 11.05 -12.78
C GLU A 72 -4.63 10.68 -11.33
N ALA A 73 -4.31 11.57 -10.39
CA ALA A 73 -4.56 11.36 -8.97
C ALA A 73 -6.06 11.29 -8.66
N THR A 74 -6.87 12.14 -9.28
CA THR A 74 -8.34 12.10 -9.14
C THR A 74 -8.89 10.79 -9.70
N ALA A 75 -8.47 10.41 -10.91
CA ALA A 75 -8.91 9.17 -11.54
C ALA A 75 -8.50 7.93 -10.73
N ALA A 76 -7.31 7.93 -10.11
CA ALA A 76 -6.87 6.82 -9.29
C ALA A 76 -7.69 6.63 -8.01
N VAL A 77 -8.18 7.72 -7.40
CA VAL A 77 -9.00 7.68 -6.18
C VAL A 77 -10.47 7.34 -6.47
N GLU A 78 -10.97 7.71 -7.64
CA GLU A 78 -12.37 7.49 -8.04
C GLU A 78 -12.60 6.15 -8.75
N ALA A 79 -11.53 5.41 -9.07
CA ALA A 79 -11.57 4.05 -9.63
C ALA A 79 -11.87 2.99 -8.57
#